data_AF-A0A7X7L775-F1
#
_entry.id   AF-A0A7X7L775-F1
#
_cell.length_a   1.000
_cell.length_b   1.000
_cell.length_c   1.000
_cell.angle_alpha   90.00
_cell.angle_beta   90.00
_cell.angle_gamma   90.00
#
_symmetry.space_group_name_H-M   'P 1'
#
loop_
_entity.id
_entity.type
_entity.pdbx_description
1 polymer ?
#
loop_
_entity_poly.entity_id
_entity_poly.type
_entity_poly.pdbx_seq_one_letter_code
_entity_poly.pdbx_strand_id
1 'polypeptide(L)'
;EIEKIKNEYDFDFICDAIEHLALDYYKQLCGEITEDIRNDACSKVYNSYIEITKVNPPKITNTKDYEFTYNKKDGSIVKAEIDRHLYLGSEGRIYFIFDKEDKRIVIASLPKHLNID
;
A
#
# COMPACT_ATOMS: atom_id res chain seq x y z
N GLU A 1 13.64 28.56 -3.61
CA GLU A 1 12.68 27.74 -4.38
C GLU A 1 12.25 26.44 -3.69
N ILE A 2 12.71 26.12 -2.47
CA ILE A 2 12.34 24.86 -1.76
C ILE A 2 11.06 25.01 -0.89
N GLU A 3 10.61 26.25 -0.62
CA GLU A 3 9.47 26.53 0.28
C GLU A 3 8.07 26.53 -0.39
N LYS A 4 7.98 26.22 -1.69
CA LYS A 4 6.71 26.22 -2.44
C LYS A 4 6.10 24.83 -2.70
N ILE A 5 6.55 23.80 -1.96
CA ILE A 5 5.89 22.49 -1.90
C ILE A 5 5.35 22.29 -0.47
N LYS A 6 4.34 23.07 -0.12
CA LYS A 6 3.38 22.84 0.99
C LYS A 6 2.09 23.50 0.50
N ASN A 7 0.94 22.85 0.29
CA ASN A 7 0.32 21.71 0.95
C ASN A 7 -0.70 21.06 -0.02
N GLU A 8 -0.35 19.98 -0.72
CA GLU A 8 -1.38 19.07 -1.24
C GLU A 8 -1.30 17.72 -0.51
N TYR A 9 -0.10 17.29 -0.12
CA TYR A 9 0.12 16.02 0.55
C TYR A 9 1.11 16.15 1.70
N ASP A 10 0.81 15.44 2.78
CA ASP A 10 1.66 15.25 3.94
C ASP A 10 2.66 14.11 3.64
N PHE A 11 3.85 14.48 3.14
CA PHE A 11 4.88 13.51 2.78
C PHE A 11 5.38 12.69 3.97
N ASP A 12 5.41 13.28 5.16
CA ASP A 12 5.80 12.57 6.38
C ASP A 12 4.80 11.44 6.64
N PHE A 13 3.50 11.74 6.55
CA PHE A 13 2.46 10.72 6.67
C PHE A 13 2.52 9.64 5.58
N ILE A 14 2.87 10.00 4.33
CA ILE A 14 3.04 9.02 3.25
C ILE A 14 4.20 8.07 3.57
N CYS A 15 5.32 8.61 4.03
CA CYS A 15 6.48 7.81 4.43
C CYS A 15 6.13 6.89 5.59
N ASP A 16 5.44 7.40 6.62
CA ASP A 16 4.96 6.62 7.76
C ASP A 16 4.04 5.48 7.31
N ALA A 17 3.11 5.76 6.39
CA ALA A 17 2.19 4.76 5.84
C ALA A 17 2.92 3.66 5.05
N ILE A 18 3.95 4.03 4.26
CA ILE A 18 4.78 3.06 3.53
C ILE A 18 5.64 2.24 4.49
N GLU A 19 6.20 2.85 5.52
CA GLU A 19 6.99 2.15 6.53
C GLU A 19 6.12 1.15 7.30
N HIS A 20 4.94 1.57 7.75
CA HIS A 20 3.96 0.70 8.39
C HIS A 20 3.58 -0.49 7.50
N LEU A 21 3.38 -0.24 6.21
CA LEU A 21 3.08 -1.27 5.21
C LEU A 21 4.23 -2.28 5.08
N ALA A 22 5.46 -1.78 4.96
CA ALA A 22 6.66 -2.58 4.74
C ALA A 22 7.10 -3.38 5.98
N LEU A 23 6.78 -2.91 7.18
CA LEU A 23 7.21 -3.52 8.43
C LEU A 23 6.07 -4.28 9.12
N ASP A 24 5.13 -3.56 9.73
CA ASP A 24 4.14 -4.17 10.63
C ASP A 24 3.09 -4.95 9.85
N TYR A 25 2.56 -4.36 8.79
CA TYR A 25 1.56 -5.04 7.97
C TYR A 25 2.16 -6.25 7.23
N TYR A 26 3.41 -6.14 6.76
CA TYR A 26 4.15 -7.27 6.21
C TYR A 26 4.30 -8.42 7.23
N LYS A 27 4.72 -8.13 8.47
CA LYS A 27 4.80 -9.14 9.54
C LYS A 27 3.45 -9.81 9.79
N GLN A 28 2.36 -9.05 9.80
CA GLN A 28 1.02 -9.61 9.94
C GLN A 28 0.67 -10.53 8.76
N LEU A 29 0.94 -10.12 7.52
CA LEU A 29 0.70 -10.93 6.32
C LEU A 29 1.51 -12.23 6.31
N CYS A 30 2.71 -12.21 6.90
CA CYS A 30 3.55 -13.38 7.13
C CYS A 30 3.11 -14.24 8.33
N GLY A 31 2.12 -13.80 9.11
CA GLY A 31 1.60 -14.50 10.29
C GLY A 31 2.49 -14.36 11.54
N GLU A 32 3.41 -13.41 11.55
CA GLU A 32 4.36 -13.20 12.66
C GLU A 32 3.74 -12.41 13.82
N ILE A 33 2.80 -11.52 13.52
CA ILE A 33 2.07 -10.72 14.53
C ILE A 33 0.57 -10.73 14.25
N THR A 34 -0.21 -10.48 15.30
CA THR A 34 -1.67 -10.30 15.19
C THR A 34 -2.01 -8.88 14.75
N GLU A 35 -3.27 -8.68 14.33
CA GLU A 35 -3.79 -7.36 14.00
C GLU A 35 -3.75 -6.39 15.20
N ASP A 36 -4.04 -6.88 16.41
CA ASP A 36 -3.99 -6.06 17.62
C ASP A 36 -2.57 -5.54 17.90
N ILE A 37 -1.55 -6.39 17.72
CA ILE A 37 -0.14 -6.01 17.87
C ILE A 37 0.26 -4.99 16.80
N ARG A 38 -0.18 -5.17 15.56
CA ARG A 38 0.03 -4.20 14.48
C ARG A 38 -0.58 -2.84 14.83
N ASN A 39 -1.84 -2.82 15.28
CA ASN A 39 -2.55 -1.57 15.59
C ASN A 39 -1.90 -0.83 16.77
N ASP A 40 -1.46 -1.55 17.80
CA ASP A 40 -0.69 -1.00 18.92
C ASP A 40 0.64 -0.39 18.45
N ALA A 41 1.41 -1.09 17.62
CA ALA A 41 2.67 -0.59 17.06
C ALA A 41 2.46 0.69 16.22
N CYS A 42 1.47 0.68 15.32
CA CYS A 42 1.12 1.82 14.48
C CYS A 42 0.81 3.07 15.32
N SER A 43 0.01 2.90 16.38
CA SER A 43 -0.37 4.01 17.26
C SER A 43 0.83 4.61 18.02
N LYS A 44 1.81 3.77 18.38
CA LYS A 44 3.00 4.18 19.14
C LYS A 44 4.05 4.87 18.28
N VAL A 45 4.26 4.38 17.06
CA VAL A 45 5.33 4.86 16.18
C VAL A 45 4.88 6.09 15.38
N TYR A 46 3.70 6.04 14.78
CA TYR A 46 3.24 7.06 13.83
C TYR A 46 2.25 8.06 14.43
N ASN A 47 1.80 7.82 15.68
CA ASN A 47 0.76 8.61 16.35
C ASN A 47 -0.49 8.83 15.45
N SER A 48 -0.76 7.87 14.57
CA SER A 48 -1.79 7.96 13.53
C SER A 48 -2.42 6.59 13.30
N TYR A 49 -3.67 6.60 12.80
CA TYR A 49 -4.36 5.40 12.35
C TYR A 49 -4.16 5.26 10.84
N ILE A 50 -3.41 4.24 10.44
CA ILE A 50 -3.18 3.91 9.04
C ILE A 50 -4.14 2.80 8.63
N GLU A 51 -5.12 3.14 7.79
CA GLU A 51 -6.16 2.20 7.36
C GLU A 51 -5.69 1.37 6.16
N ILE A 52 -5.80 0.04 6.29
CA ILE A 52 -5.59 -0.89 5.19
C ILE A 52 -6.83 -1.77 5.04
N THR A 53 -7.40 -1.81 3.84
CA THR A 53 -8.56 -2.66 3.56
C THR A 53 -8.24 -3.69 2.49
N LYS A 54 -8.85 -4.87 2.64
CA LYS A 54 -8.93 -5.84 1.56
C LYS A 54 -10.16 -5.52 0.72
N VAL A 55 -9.96 -5.31 -0.57
CA VAL A 55 -11.02 -4.99 -1.52
C VAL A 55 -11.21 -6.15 -2.49
N ASN A 56 -12.45 -6.38 -2.89
CA ASN A 56 -12.72 -7.20 -4.05
C ASN A 56 -12.69 -6.30 -5.28
N PRO A 57 -12.08 -6.74 -6.40
CA PRO A 57 -12.16 -6.04 -7.67
C PRO A 57 -13.62 -5.71 -8.03
N PRO A 58 -13.93 -4.50 -8.56
CA PRO A 58 -15.28 -4.15 -8.97
C PRO A 58 -15.80 -5.14 -10.01
N LYS A 59 -16.99 -5.75 -9.76
CA LYS A 59 -17.44 -6.94 -10.49
C LYS A 59 -17.76 -6.78 -11.99
N ILE A 60 -17.98 -5.58 -12.53
CA ILE A 60 -18.71 -5.48 -13.83
C ILE A 60 -18.12 -4.50 -14.86
N THR A 61 -17.42 -3.42 -14.48
CA THR A 61 -17.06 -2.39 -15.48
C THR A 61 -15.65 -1.80 -15.38
N ASN A 62 -14.83 -2.15 -14.38
CA ASN A 62 -13.50 -1.56 -14.24
C ASN A 62 -12.39 -2.53 -13.80
N THR A 63 -12.45 -3.79 -14.23
CA THR A 63 -11.42 -4.78 -13.86
C THR A 63 -10.05 -4.46 -14.46
N LYS A 64 -9.99 -3.86 -15.66
CA LYS A 64 -8.72 -3.53 -16.33
C LYS A 64 -7.85 -2.56 -15.54
N ASP A 65 -8.44 -1.61 -14.81
CA ASP A 65 -7.69 -0.65 -14.00
C ASP A 65 -7.09 -1.30 -12.73
N TYR A 66 -7.55 -2.50 -12.36
CA TYR A 66 -7.05 -3.27 -11.21
C TYR A 66 -6.12 -4.41 -11.62
N GLU A 67 -5.99 -4.70 -12.92
CA GLU A 67 -5.10 -5.71 -13.46
C GLU A 67 -3.72 -5.13 -13.77
N PHE A 68 -2.66 -5.82 -13.36
CA PHE A 68 -1.28 -5.43 -13.67
C PHE A 68 -0.39 -6.65 -13.83
N THR A 69 0.81 -6.45 -14.37
CA THR A 69 1.83 -7.50 -14.48
C THR A 69 3.07 -7.14 -13.68
N TYR A 70 3.72 -8.14 -13.10
CA TYR A 70 4.99 -7.97 -12.39
C TYR A 70 5.86 -9.23 -12.51
N ASN A 71 7.17 -9.08 -12.26
CA ASN A 71 8.12 -10.19 -12.29
C ASN A 71 8.29 -10.79 -10.90
N LYS A 72 8.14 -12.12 -10.80
CA LYS A 72 8.58 -12.94 -9.65
C LYS A 72 10.09 -12.89 -9.44
N LYS A 73 10.56 -13.29 -8.25
CA LYS A 73 12.00 -13.38 -7.94
C LYS A 73 12.74 -14.35 -8.87
N ASP A 74 12.05 -15.36 -9.39
CA ASP A 74 12.56 -16.31 -10.39
C ASP A 74 12.57 -15.76 -11.82
N GLY A 75 12.08 -14.53 -12.03
CA GLY A 75 12.00 -13.87 -13.33
C GLY A 75 10.74 -14.19 -14.13
N SER A 76 9.82 -15.02 -13.63
CA SER A 76 8.54 -15.29 -14.30
C SER A 76 7.60 -14.10 -14.23
N ILE A 77 6.85 -13.85 -15.32
CA ILE A 77 5.85 -12.77 -15.38
C ILE A 77 4.52 -13.29 -14.87
N VAL A 78 3.93 -12.57 -13.93
CA VAL A 78 2.61 -12.87 -13.37
C VAL A 78 1.64 -11.75 -13.71
N LYS A 79 0.42 -12.13 -14.11
CA LYS A 79 -0.73 -11.22 -14.19
C LYS A 79 -1.50 -11.30 -12.88
N ALA A 80 -1.72 -10.17 -12.22
CA ALA A 80 -2.37 -10.10 -10.93
C ALA A 80 -3.45 -9.01 -10.89
N GLU A 81 -4.31 -9.09 -9.88
CA GLU A 81 -5.36 -8.13 -9.60
C GLU A 81 -5.11 -7.49 -8.24
N ILE A 82 -5.19 -6.16 -8.19
CA ILE A 82 -5.10 -5.38 -6.95
C ILE A 82 -6.23 -5.79 -6.01
N ASP A 83 -5.88 -6.20 -4.78
CA ASP A 83 -6.84 -6.65 -3.78
C ASP A 83 -6.75 -5.87 -2.46
N ARG A 84 -5.87 -4.87 -2.36
CA ARG A 84 -5.66 -4.09 -1.14
C ARG A 84 -5.41 -2.62 -1.39
N HIS A 85 -5.95 -1.81 -0.50
CA HIS A 85 -5.75 -0.37 -0.45
C HIS A 85 -5.15 0.03 0.90
N LEU A 86 -4.10 0.85 0.85
CA LEU A 86 -3.59 1.60 1.98
C LEU A 86 -4.07 3.06 1.81
N TYR A 87 -4.82 3.57 2.77
CA TYR A 87 -5.43 4.90 2.68
C TYR A 87 -4.50 5.98 3.23
N LEU A 88 -4.38 7.06 2.46
CA LEU A 88 -3.60 8.25 2.76
C LEU A 88 -4.55 9.44 2.93
N GLY A 89 -5.40 9.39 3.96
CA GLY A 89 -6.47 10.38 4.16
C GLY A 89 -7.69 10.15 3.27
N SER A 90 -8.42 11.22 2.92
CA SER A 90 -9.74 11.11 2.27
C SER A 90 -9.70 10.61 0.82
N GLU A 91 -8.67 11.00 0.05
CA GLU A 91 -8.62 10.74 -1.39
C GLU A 91 -7.37 9.96 -1.85
N GLY A 92 -6.29 9.94 -1.05
CA GLY A 92 -5.04 9.25 -1.40
C GLY A 92 -5.12 7.75 -1.11
N ARG A 93 -4.67 6.92 -2.06
CA ARG A 93 -4.56 5.46 -1.87
C ARG A 93 -3.31 4.90 -2.52
N ILE A 94 -2.65 3.99 -1.82
CA ILE A 94 -1.63 3.10 -2.39
C ILE A 94 -2.29 1.75 -2.66
N TYR A 95 -2.19 1.28 -3.89
CA TYR A 95 -2.81 0.05 -4.36
C TYR A 95 -1.76 -1.04 -4.46
N PHE A 96 -2.01 -2.19 -3.83
CA PHE A 96 -1.00 -3.25 -3.75
C PHE A 96 -1.63 -4.65 -3.65
N ILE A 97 -0.76 -5.65 -3.78
CA ILE A 97 -1.03 -7.05 -3.43
C ILE A 97 0.04 -7.57 -2.48
N PHE A 98 -0.24 -8.70 -1.84
CA PHE A 98 0.79 -9.49 -1.18
C PHE A 98 1.06 -10.77 -1.97
N ASP A 99 2.26 -10.85 -2.56
CA ASP A 99 2.78 -12.07 -3.16
C ASP A 99 3.21 -13.03 -2.05
N LYS A 100 2.37 -14.04 -1.80
CA LYS A 100 2.58 -15.03 -0.74
C LYS A 100 3.74 -15.96 -1.03
N GLU A 101 4.02 -16.24 -2.30
CA GLU A 101 5.08 -17.17 -2.69
C GLU A 101 6.45 -16.51 -2.48
N ASP A 102 6.61 -15.28 -2.99
CA ASP A 102 7.85 -14.52 -2.84
C ASP A 102 7.97 -13.81 -1.49
N LYS A 103 6.90 -13.81 -0.68
CA LYS A 103 6.75 -13.05 0.57
C LYS A 103 7.15 -11.59 0.37
N ARG A 104 6.39 -10.87 -0.44
CA ARG A 104 6.62 -9.43 -0.66
C ARG A 104 5.33 -8.69 -0.97
N ILE A 105 5.35 -7.41 -0.65
CA ILE A 105 4.31 -6.47 -1.05
C ILE A 105 4.69 -5.94 -2.43
N VAL A 106 3.73 -5.98 -3.36
CA VAL A 106 3.92 -5.45 -4.72
C VAL A 106 2.98 -4.27 -4.87
N ILE A 107 3.56 -3.07 -4.97
CA ILE A 107 2.83 -1.83 -5.20
C ILE A 107 2.51 -1.77 -6.69
N ALA A 108 1.22 -1.80 -7.03
CA ALA A 108 0.74 -1.78 -8.41
C ALA A 108 0.53 -0.36 -8.92
N SER A 109 0.05 0.53 -8.04
CA SER A 109 -0.19 1.92 -8.38
C SER A 109 -0.03 2.81 -7.15
N LEU A 110 0.62 3.95 -7.37
CA LEU A 110 0.69 5.05 -6.43
C LEU A 110 -0.37 6.11 -6.80
N PRO A 111 -0.73 7.01 -5.86
CA PRO A 111 -1.62 8.10 -6.17
C PRO A 111 -1.21 8.88 -7.43
N LYS A 112 -2.16 9.11 -8.35
CA LYS A 112 -1.90 9.75 -9.67
C LYS A 112 -1.23 11.14 -9.60
N HIS A 113 -1.31 11.80 -8.44
CA HIS A 113 -0.73 13.12 -8.18
C HIS A 113 0.69 13.07 -7.61
N LEU A 114 1.25 11.89 -7.30
CA LEU A 114 2.68 11.71 -7.06
C LEU A 114 3.47 11.71 -8.37
N ASN A 115 2.91 12.25 -9.46
CA ASN A 115 3.63 12.48 -10.70
C ASN A 115 4.86 13.32 -10.39
N ILE A 116 6.01 12.65 -10.42
CA ILE A 116 7.31 13.28 -10.50
C ILE A 116 7.41 13.74 -11.96
N ASP A 117 6.88 14.93 -12.26
CA ASP A 117 7.27 15.64 -13.48
C ASP A 117 8.77 15.99 -13.41
#